data_AF-C3Y2P5-F1
#
_entry.id   AF-C3Y2P5-F1
#
_cell.length_a   1.000
_cell.length_b   1.000
_cell.length_c   1.000
_cell.angle_alpha   90.00
_cell.angle_beta   90.00
_cell.angle_gamma   90.00
#
_symmetry.space_group_name_H-M   'P 1'
#
loop_
_entity.id
_entity.type
_entity.pdbx_description
1 polymer ?
#
loop_
_entity_poly.entity_id
_entity_poly.type
_entity_poly.pdbx_seq_one_letter_code
_entity_poly.pdbx_strand_id
1 'polypeptide(L)'
;MMPGKPLQGWFTSIWDRVCAKVNKAVVFLDGPSAEILHWSGGAARLFKAGAVNVKEFSSFESAKEDQPKAVFVLSSVLKGQAMTIIRDIITASQFQYCVVVCTVNHYTHQTVHGAQESDSREVFDQFEEKMCEWMGNMNYTAEVLYEPVSFAPICPGLFTTPAYSSMFPLTPSDMDSIRQMRIARMLASNISSLFEGLNVREDCYAVGPFSRVIASELANLNSAKNRRKTAANKASILFVDRSLDMVGPCGHQTDSLADKVITLLPRLQGHTVDVSINMTSLLSKGA
;
A
#
# COMPACT_ATOMS: atom_id res chain seq x y z
N MET A 1 20.07 -15.50 -14.78
CA MET A 1 19.32 -14.27 -14.45
C MET A 1 19.10 -14.28 -12.94
N MET A 2 19.65 -13.32 -12.18
CA MET A 2 19.45 -13.28 -10.72
C MET A 2 17.95 -13.15 -10.42
N PRO A 3 17.35 -14.02 -9.59
CA PRO A 3 15.89 -14.09 -9.37
C PRO A 3 15.23 -12.82 -8.75
N GLY A 4 15.97 -11.73 -8.51
CA GLY A 4 15.45 -10.48 -7.92
C GLY A 4 15.35 -9.25 -8.84
N LYS A 5 15.97 -9.24 -10.03
CA LYS A 5 15.99 -8.04 -10.91
C LYS A 5 14.59 -7.60 -11.41
N PRO A 6 13.68 -8.51 -11.81
CA PRO A 6 12.35 -8.12 -12.27
C PRO A 6 11.49 -7.51 -11.15
N LEU A 7 11.56 -8.07 -9.94
CA LEU A 7 10.81 -7.61 -8.76
C LEU A 7 11.20 -6.20 -8.34
N GLN A 8 12.50 -5.95 -8.18
CA GLN A 8 12.98 -4.63 -7.76
C GLN A 8 12.70 -3.55 -8.81
N GLY A 9 12.83 -3.91 -10.10
CA GLY A 9 12.45 -3.03 -11.20
C GLY A 9 10.96 -2.68 -11.16
N TRP A 10 10.10 -3.67 -10.89
CA TRP A 10 8.66 -3.44 -10.76
C TRP A 10 8.33 -2.50 -9.59
N PHE A 11 8.84 -2.76 -8.38
CA PHE A 11 8.61 -1.88 -7.22
C PHE A 11 9.05 -0.44 -7.49
N THR A 12 10.21 -0.27 -8.14
CA THR A 12 10.71 1.06 -8.54
C THR A 12 9.75 1.74 -9.51
N SER A 13 9.26 1.01 -10.52
CA SER A 13 8.35 1.55 -11.54
C SER A 13 7.02 2.06 -10.97
N ILE A 14 6.51 1.46 -9.89
CA ILE A 14 5.26 1.91 -9.25
C ILE A 14 5.49 3.29 -8.64
N TRP A 15 6.56 3.44 -7.87
CA TRP A 15 6.91 4.72 -7.29
C TRP A 15 7.29 5.78 -8.32
N ASP A 16 7.82 5.39 -9.49
CA ASP A 16 8.04 6.33 -10.59
C ASP A 16 6.72 6.93 -11.11
N ARG A 17 5.65 6.12 -11.21
CA ARG A 17 4.31 6.61 -11.58
C ARG A 17 3.73 7.55 -10.52
N VAL A 18 3.94 7.26 -9.23
CA VAL A 18 3.59 8.19 -8.15
C VAL A 18 4.39 9.49 -8.27
N CYS A 19 5.71 9.40 -8.47
CA CYS A 19 6.60 10.54 -8.61
C CYS A 19 6.24 11.43 -9.81
N ALA A 20 5.70 10.86 -10.90
CA ALA A 20 5.21 11.64 -12.03
C ALA A 20 4.09 12.63 -11.67
N LYS A 21 3.38 12.39 -10.55
CA LYS A 21 2.28 13.25 -10.08
C LYS A 21 2.69 14.30 -9.05
N VAL A 22 3.85 14.18 -8.39
CA VAL A 22 4.18 15.01 -7.20
C VAL A 22 4.83 16.36 -7.48
N ASN A 23 5.21 16.66 -8.73
CA ASN A 23 5.82 17.94 -9.06
C ASN A 23 4.95 19.12 -8.61
N LYS A 24 5.55 20.04 -7.84
CA LYS A 24 4.94 21.20 -7.17
C LYS A 24 3.81 20.88 -6.18
N ALA A 25 3.73 19.65 -5.67
CA ALA A 25 2.65 19.21 -4.80
C ALA A 25 3.08 19.07 -3.33
N VAL A 26 2.13 19.32 -2.42
CA VAL A 26 2.20 18.82 -1.05
C VAL A 26 1.73 17.38 -1.06
N VAL A 27 2.56 16.46 -0.57
CA VAL A 27 2.23 15.03 -0.55
C VAL A 27 1.76 14.63 0.85
N PHE A 28 0.58 14.05 0.96
CA PHE A 28 0.03 13.50 2.20
C PHE A 28 0.07 11.96 2.13
N LEU A 29 0.69 11.31 3.12
CA LEU A 29 0.77 9.85 3.18
C LEU A 29 0.15 9.31 4.46
N ASP A 30 -0.57 8.18 4.33
CA ASP A 30 -0.91 7.37 5.50
C ASP A 30 0.31 6.55 5.97
N GLY A 31 0.24 6.07 7.21
CA GLY A 31 1.34 5.33 7.85
C GLY A 31 1.89 4.18 6.99
N PRO A 32 1.06 3.25 6.48
CA PRO A 32 1.54 2.16 5.65
C PRO A 32 2.23 2.62 4.36
N SER A 33 1.69 3.62 3.66
CA SER A 33 2.31 4.14 2.44
C SER A 33 3.63 4.86 2.73
N ALA A 34 3.73 5.55 3.88
CA ALA A 34 4.95 6.18 4.35
C ALA A 34 6.04 5.14 4.69
N GLU A 35 5.69 4.04 5.36
CA GLU A 35 6.63 2.94 5.61
C GLU A 35 7.09 2.29 4.29
N ILE A 36 6.20 2.09 3.32
CA ILE A 36 6.58 1.55 2.00
C ILE A 36 7.52 2.52 1.26
N LEU A 37 7.27 3.84 1.36
CA LEU A 37 8.14 4.87 0.80
C LEU A 37 9.54 4.82 1.43
N HIS A 38 9.63 4.66 2.75
CA HIS A 38 10.90 4.52 3.47
C HIS A 38 11.79 3.42 2.85
N TRP A 39 11.22 2.24 2.63
CA TRP A 39 11.89 1.11 1.97
C TRP A 39 12.11 1.29 0.46
N SER A 40 11.51 2.32 -0.16
CA SER A 40 11.52 2.55 -1.61
C SER A 40 12.29 3.82 -2.04
N GLY A 41 13.20 4.30 -1.18
CA GLY A 41 14.06 5.47 -1.43
C GLY A 41 13.75 6.69 -0.56
N GLY A 42 12.77 6.56 0.34
CA GLY A 42 12.40 7.56 1.34
C GLY A 42 11.84 8.86 0.75
N ALA A 43 11.59 9.83 1.63
CA ALA A 43 11.03 11.13 1.26
C ALA A 43 11.89 11.88 0.22
N ALA A 44 13.21 11.66 0.22
CA ALA A 44 14.14 12.22 -0.77
C ALA A 44 13.72 11.90 -2.22
N ARG A 45 13.08 10.74 -2.44
CA ARG A 45 12.53 10.37 -3.76
C ARG A 45 11.46 11.37 -4.22
N LEU A 46 10.53 11.73 -3.34
CA LEU A 46 9.45 12.68 -3.64
C LEU A 46 9.98 14.09 -3.86
N PHE A 47 10.92 14.55 -3.03
CA PHE A 47 11.54 15.87 -3.19
C PHE A 47 12.33 15.98 -4.49
N LYS A 48 13.07 14.94 -4.88
CA LYS A 48 13.76 14.89 -6.19
C LYS A 48 12.78 14.94 -7.36
N ALA A 49 11.56 14.42 -7.19
CA ALA A 49 10.48 14.49 -8.17
C ALA A 49 9.70 15.83 -8.14
N GLY A 50 10.10 16.78 -7.29
CA GLY A 50 9.54 18.12 -7.22
C GLY A 50 8.42 18.32 -6.21
N ALA A 51 8.21 17.37 -5.27
CA ALA A 51 7.32 17.61 -4.14
C ALA A 51 7.82 18.81 -3.33
N VAL A 52 6.90 19.70 -2.92
CA VAL A 52 7.25 20.89 -2.12
C VAL A 52 7.24 20.60 -0.63
N ASN A 53 6.45 19.61 -0.20
CA ASN A 53 6.36 19.20 1.19
C ASN A 53 5.81 17.77 1.28
N VAL A 54 6.08 17.09 2.40
CA VAL A 54 5.55 15.77 2.72
C VAL A 54 4.95 15.84 4.12
N LYS A 55 3.68 15.46 4.26
CA LYS A 55 2.89 15.59 5.49
C LYS A 55 2.18 14.28 5.83
N GLU A 56 1.85 14.13 7.11
CA GLU A 56 0.98 13.05 7.56
C GLU A 56 -0.44 13.22 7.00
N PHE A 57 -1.09 12.11 6.66
CA PHE A 57 -2.50 12.11 6.31
C PHE A 57 -3.37 12.24 7.56
N SER A 58 -3.74 13.48 7.90
CA SER A 58 -4.48 13.83 9.12
C SER A 58 -5.41 15.03 8.89
N SER A 59 -6.60 15.03 9.50
CA SER A 59 -7.55 16.17 9.42
C SER A 59 -7.01 17.47 10.02
N PHE A 60 -5.91 17.41 10.77
CA PHE A 60 -5.25 18.59 11.37
C PHE A 60 -4.16 19.20 10.48
N GLU A 61 -3.91 18.61 9.31
CA GLU A 61 -2.94 19.10 8.34
C GLU A 61 -3.61 19.88 7.21
N SER A 62 -2.89 20.86 6.66
CA SER A 62 -3.30 21.65 5.50
C SER A 62 -2.09 22.11 4.68
N ALA A 63 -2.31 22.59 3.46
CA ALA A 63 -1.27 23.24 2.68
C ALA A 63 -1.24 24.76 2.92
N LYS A 64 -0.10 25.37 2.60
CA LYS A 64 0.03 26.84 2.60
C LYS A 64 -0.71 27.43 1.39
N GLU A 65 -1.03 28.73 1.46
CA GLU A 65 -1.75 29.43 0.38
C GLU A 65 -1.03 29.40 -0.98
N ASP A 66 0.31 29.33 -0.99
CA ASP A 66 1.14 29.26 -2.18
C ASP A 66 1.29 27.83 -2.76
N GLN A 67 0.58 26.85 -2.19
CA GLN A 67 0.69 25.43 -2.53
C GLN A 67 -0.63 24.90 -3.12
N PRO A 68 -0.98 25.21 -4.38
CA PRO A 68 -2.29 24.91 -4.95
C PRO A 68 -2.45 23.44 -5.38
N LYS A 69 -1.47 22.57 -5.13
CA LYS A 69 -1.50 21.18 -5.57
C LYS A 69 -1.27 20.20 -4.43
N ALA A 70 -2.12 19.18 -4.34
CA ALA A 70 -1.99 18.07 -3.39
C ALA A 70 -1.87 16.73 -4.10
N VAL A 71 -1.08 15.82 -3.51
CA VAL A 71 -1.10 14.40 -3.83
C VAL A 71 -1.31 13.60 -2.55
N PHE A 72 -2.36 12.80 -2.49
CA PHE A 72 -2.64 11.88 -1.39
C PHE A 72 -2.19 10.47 -1.79
N VAL A 73 -1.37 9.79 -1.01
CA VAL A 73 -0.96 8.40 -1.25
C VAL A 73 -1.50 7.53 -0.11
N LEU A 74 -2.51 6.70 -0.42
CA LEU A 74 -3.36 6.06 0.59
C LEU A 74 -3.52 4.56 0.36
N SER A 75 -3.36 3.80 1.44
CA SER A 75 -3.50 2.34 1.50
C SER A 75 -4.92 1.85 1.85
N SER A 76 -5.85 2.78 2.06
CA SER A 76 -7.22 2.52 2.49
C SER A 76 -8.25 2.85 1.40
N VAL A 77 -9.45 2.26 1.53
CA VAL A 77 -10.60 2.54 0.66
C VAL A 77 -11.01 4.01 0.84
N LEU A 78 -11.35 4.69 -0.26
CA LEU A 78 -11.80 6.09 -0.30
C LEU A 78 -13.24 6.28 0.22
N LYS A 79 -13.52 5.77 1.42
CA LYS A 79 -14.82 5.82 2.10
C LYS A 79 -14.61 5.99 3.60
N GLY A 80 -15.60 6.53 4.30
CA GLY A 80 -15.55 6.70 5.76
C GLY A 80 -14.43 7.64 6.17
N GLN A 81 -13.55 7.20 7.08
CA GLN A 81 -12.52 8.05 7.67
C GLN A 81 -11.56 8.66 6.64
N ALA A 82 -11.11 7.90 5.64
CA ALA A 82 -10.21 8.42 4.61
C ALA A 82 -10.87 9.55 3.80
N MET A 83 -12.14 9.39 3.43
CA MET A 83 -12.92 10.42 2.75
C MET A 83 -13.06 11.68 3.61
N THR A 84 -13.34 11.51 4.91
CA THR A 84 -13.45 12.62 5.86
C THR A 84 -12.14 13.39 5.97
N ILE A 85 -11.00 12.69 6.15
CA ILE A 85 -9.69 13.34 6.25
C ILE A 85 -9.34 14.09 4.96
N ILE A 86 -9.55 13.48 3.78
CA ILE A 86 -9.30 14.16 2.49
C ILE A 86 -10.12 15.45 2.40
N ARG A 87 -11.41 15.38 2.71
CA ARG A 87 -12.29 16.56 2.69
C ARG A 87 -11.78 17.63 3.66
N ASP A 88 -11.46 17.25 4.89
CA ASP A 88 -11.01 18.20 5.90
C ASP A 88 -9.71 18.91 5.45
N ILE A 89 -8.72 18.16 4.93
CA ILE A 89 -7.48 18.72 4.38
C ILE A 89 -7.76 19.64 3.18
N ILE A 90 -8.63 19.23 2.24
CA ILE A 90 -8.98 20.02 1.06
C ILE A 90 -9.66 21.34 1.47
N THR A 91 -10.66 21.26 2.34
CA THR A 91 -11.41 22.44 2.80
C THR A 91 -10.58 23.39 3.66
N ALA A 92 -9.55 22.89 4.34
CA ALA A 92 -8.60 23.69 5.11
C ALA A 92 -7.46 24.29 4.24
N SER A 93 -7.45 24.02 2.94
CA SER A 93 -6.39 24.41 2.00
C SER A 93 -6.95 25.18 0.79
N GLN A 94 -6.07 25.72 -0.06
CA GLN A 94 -6.44 26.44 -1.30
C GLN A 94 -6.02 25.66 -2.55
N PHE A 95 -6.40 24.38 -2.62
CA PHE A 95 -6.03 23.54 -3.75
C PHE A 95 -6.84 23.85 -5.01
N GLN A 96 -6.16 23.76 -6.15
CA GLN A 96 -6.72 23.84 -7.50
C GLN A 96 -6.50 22.53 -8.27
N TYR A 97 -5.64 21.65 -7.75
CA TYR A 97 -5.33 20.36 -8.33
C TYR A 97 -5.04 19.34 -7.23
N CYS A 98 -5.93 18.36 -7.06
CA CYS A 98 -5.73 17.26 -6.13
C CYS A 98 -5.63 15.93 -6.87
N VAL A 99 -4.66 15.10 -6.47
CA VAL A 99 -4.51 13.72 -6.97
C VAL A 99 -4.60 12.76 -5.79
N VAL A 100 -5.38 11.69 -5.90
CA VAL A 100 -5.38 10.58 -4.95
C VAL A 100 -4.77 9.36 -5.64
N VAL A 101 -3.65 8.91 -5.14
CA VAL A 101 -3.02 7.63 -5.48
C VAL A 101 -3.47 6.61 -4.44
N CYS A 102 -4.39 5.72 -4.82
CA CYS A 102 -4.93 4.69 -3.95
C CYS A 102 -4.29 3.33 -4.26
N THR A 103 -3.92 2.59 -3.22
CA THR A 103 -3.40 1.21 -3.36
C THR A 103 -4.48 0.14 -3.41
N VAL A 104 -5.74 0.57 -3.41
CA VAL A 104 -6.91 -0.30 -3.47
C VAL A 104 -7.55 -0.16 -4.84
N ASN A 105 -7.68 -1.27 -5.57
CA ASN A 105 -8.17 -1.24 -6.94
C ASN A 105 -9.65 -0.85 -7.04
N HIS A 106 -10.08 -0.50 -8.26
CA HIS A 106 -11.46 -0.11 -8.57
C HIS A 106 -12.48 -1.19 -8.16
N TYR A 107 -12.17 -2.45 -8.44
CA TYR A 107 -12.98 -3.61 -8.07
C TYR A 107 -13.30 -3.64 -6.57
N THR A 108 -12.28 -3.50 -5.72
CA THR A 108 -12.49 -3.53 -4.27
C THR A 108 -13.34 -2.35 -3.80
N HIS A 109 -13.16 -1.18 -4.41
CA HIS A 109 -14.02 -0.02 -4.15
C HIS A 109 -15.48 -0.30 -4.52
N GLN A 110 -15.77 -0.85 -5.70
CA GLN A 110 -17.14 -1.19 -6.11
C GLN A 110 -17.84 -2.11 -5.11
N THR A 111 -17.15 -3.18 -4.67
CA THR A 111 -17.74 -4.12 -3.70
C THR A 111 -18.05 -3.47 -2.35
N VAL A 112 -17.25 -2.49 -1.92
CA VAL A 112 -17.49 -1.72 -0.68
C VAL A 112 -18.62 -0.70 -0.84
N HIS A 113 -18.90 -0.27 -2.07
CA HIS A 113 -20.01 0.60 -2.42
C HIS A 113 -21.29 -0.18 -2.76
N GLY A 114 -21.27 -1.52 -2.72
CA GLY A 114 -22.43 -2.37 -3.01
C GLY A 114 -22.75 -2.50 -4.50
N ALA A 115 -21.83 -2.08 -5.37
CA ALA A 115 -21.98 -2.21 -6.82
C ALA A 115 -21.61 -3.61 -7.31
N GLN A 116 -22.18 -4.01 -8.45
CA GLN A 116 -21.80 -5.24 -9.14
C GLN A 116 -20.39 -5.12 -9.71
N GLU A 117 -19.70 -6.25 -9.79
CA GLU A 117 -18.32 -6.31 -10.31
C GLU A 117 -18.27 -5.83 -11.76
N SER A 118 -17.46 -4.80 -12.04
CA SER A 118 -17.21 -4.34 -13.40
C SER A 118 -15.84 -3.69 -13.51
N ASP A 119 -15.31 -3.55 -14.72
CA ASP A 119 -14.08 -2.77 -14.95
C ASP A 119 -14.34 -1.25 -14.96
N SER A 120 -15.53 -0.82 -14.51
CA SER A 120 -15.93 0.58 -14.46
C SER A 120 -15.11 1.40 -13.46
N ARG A 121 -14.70 2.60 -13.90
CA ARG A 121 -14.00 3.60 -13.09
C ARG A 121 -14.95 4.54 -12.33
N GLU A 122 -16.25 4.31 -12.43
CA GLU A 122 -17.30 5.20 -11.93
C GLU A 122 -17.13 5.60 -10.46
N VAL A 123 -16.68 4.70 -9.58
CA VAL A 123 -16.47 5.04 -8.15
C VAL A 123 -15.36 6.09 -7.97
N PHE A 124 -14.33 6.05 -8.83
CA PHE A 124 -13.25 7.03 -8.82
C PHE A 124 -13.72 8.33 -9.44
N ASP A 125 -14.45 8.28 -10.56
CA ASP A 125 -14.98 9.48 -11.22
C ASP A 125 -15.94 10.24 -10.27
N GLN A 126 -16.82 9.53 -9.56
CA GLN A 126 -17.69 10.12 -8.52
C GLN A 126 -16.90 10.72 -7.34
N PHE A 127 -15.71 10.17 -7.04
CA PHE A 127 -14.85 10.71 -5.98
C PHE A 127 -14.08 11.95 -6.45
N GLU A 128 -13.66 11.98 -7.72
CA GLU A 128 -13.07 13.15 -8.38
C GLU A 128 -14.05 14.33 -8.36
N GLU A 129 -15.32 14.09 -8.68
CA GLU A 129 -16.38 15.11 -8.60
C GLU A 129 -16.51 15.70 -7.20
N LYS A 130 -16.59 14.85 -6.16
CA LYS A 130 -16.64 15.30 -4.75
C LYS A 130 -15.42 16.11 -4.34
N MET A 131 -14.23 15.73 -4.82
CA MET A 131 -13.02 16.51 -4.54
C MET A 131 -13.09 17.90 -5.15
N CYS A 132 -13.60 18.04 -6.37
CA CYS A 132 -13.83 19.34 -6.99
C CYS A 132 -14.90 20.16 -6.24
N GLU A 133 -15.97 19.53 -5.76
CA GLU A 133 -16.96 20.18 -4.88
C GLU A 133 -16.29 20.71 -3.60
N TRP A 134 -15.44 19.93 -2.94
CA TRP A 134 -14.75 20.34 -1.72
C TRP A 134 -13.70 21.44 -1.95
N MET A 135 -13.06 21.47 -3.12
CA MET A 135 -12.20 22.59 -3.51
C MET A 135 -13.02 23.87 -3.85
N GLY A 136 -14.35 23.77 -3.96
CA GLY A 136 -15.25 24.91 -4.16
C GLY A 136 -15.33 25.41 -5.61
N ASN A 137 -14.73 24.71 -6.57
CA ASN A 137 -14.76 25.09 -7.98
C ASN A 137 -14.68 23.88 -8.90
N MET A 138 -15.73 23.66 -9.69
CA MET A 138 -15.81 22.52 -10.61
C MET A 138 -14.85 22.58 -11.81
N ASN A 139 -14.21 23.74 -12.05
CA ASN A 139 -13.18 23.88 -13.08
C ASN A 139 -11.80 23.46 -12.60
N TYR A 140 -11.63 23.15 -11.31
CA TYR A 140 -10.39 22.59 -10.78
C TYR A 140 -10.24 21.11 -11.16
N THR A 141 -9.03 20.59 -10.96
CA THR A 141 -8.67 19.24 -11.38
C THR A 141 -8.62 18.30 -10.18
N ALA A 142 -9.38 17.20 -10.25
CA ALA A 142 -9.26 16.07 -9.36
C ALA A 142 -8.93 14.81 -10.18
N GLU A 143 -8.01 13.99 -9.68
CA GLU A 143 -7.69 12.69 -10.26
C GLU A 143 -7.62 11.63 -9.16
N VAL A 144 -8.20 10.46 -9.41
CA VAL A 144 -8.02 9.28 -8.58
C VAL A 144 -7.40 8.17 -9.44
N LEU A 145 -6.28 7.64 -8.96
CA LEU A 145 -5.45 6.67 -9.65
C LEU A 145 -5.23 5.46 -8.75
N TYR A 146 -5.28 4.27 -9.34
CA TYR A 146 -4.86 3.05 -8.67
C TYR A 146 -3.37 2.79 -8.95
N GLU A 147 -2.56 2.73 -7.90
CA GLU A 147 -1.18 2.27 -7.96
C GLU A 147 -0.90 1.29 -6.81
N PRO A 148 -0.40 0.07 -7.08
CA PRO A 148 -0.24 -0.99 -6.06
C PRO A 148 1.00 -0.75 -5.17
N VAL A 149 1.06 0.40 -4.50
CA VAL A 149 2.07 0.78 -3.51
C VAL A 149 1.82 0.02 -2.21
N SER A 150 1.96 -1.31 -2.26
CA SER A 150 1.56 -2.20 -1.17
C SER A 150 2.71 -3.07 -0.63
N PHE A 151 3.88 -2.98 -1.24
CA PHE A 151 5.03 -3.86 -0.98
C PHE A 151 6.26 -3.05 -0.59
N ALA A 152 6.81 -3.32 0.59
CA ALA A 152 8.07 -2.75 1.06
C ALA A 152 9.22 -3.73 0.76
N PRO A 153 10.11 -3.43 -0.20
CA PRO A 153 11.23 -4.32 -0.54
C PRO A 153 12.33 -4.22 0.52
N ILE A 154 12.56 -5.30 1.27
CA ILE A 154 13.56 -5.33 2.35
C ILE A 154 14.93 -5.72 1.78
N CYS A 155 14.97 -6.77 0.97
CA CYS A 155 16.18 -7.20 0.27
C CYS A 155 15.80 -8.02 -0.98
N PRO A 156 16.76 -8.40 -1.86
CA PRO A 156 16.45 -9.16 -3.06
C PRO A 156 15.69 -10.46 -2.74
N GLY A 157 14.44 -10.54 -3.19
CA GLY A 157 13.57 -11.71 -2.96
C GLY A 157 12.76 -11.68 -1.66
N LEU A 158 12.90 -10.66 -0.81
CA LEU A 158 12.10 -10.48 0.40
C LEU A 158 11.44 -9.10 0.42
N PHE A 159 10.13 -9.10 0.58
CA PHE A 159 9.34 -7.89 0.77
C PHE A 159 8.23 -8.15 1.79
N THR A 160 7.74 -7.08 2.40
CA THR A 160 6.64 -7.11 3.36
C THR A 160 5.47 -6.27 2.85
N THR A 161 4.33 -6.35 3.52
CA THR A 161 3.12 -5.61 3.16
C THR A 161 2.56 -4.85 4.37
N PRO A 162 3.16 -3.70 4.74
CA PRO A 162 2.84 -2.96 5.98
C PRO A 162 1.36 -2.66 6.21
N ALA A 163 0.60 -2.42 5.14
CA ALA A 163 -0.85 -2.16 5.18
C ALA A 163 -1.67 -3.33 5.76
N TYR A 164 -1.09 -4.53 5.81
CA TYR A 164 -1.71 -5.73 6.36
C TYR A 164 -1.01 -6.25 7.62
N SER A 165 -0.20 -5.43 8.28
CA SER A 165 0.52 -5.80 9.52
C SER A 165 -0.39 -6.27 10.66
N SER A 166 -1.63 -5.78 10.73
CA SER A 166 -2.62 -6.21 11.72
C SER A 166 -3.40 -7.46 11.31
N MET A 167 -3.11 -8.03 10.15
CA MET A 167 -3.77 -9.23 9.63
C MET A 167 -3.15 -10.45 10.33
N PHE A 168 -3.99 -11.21 11.03
CA PHE A 168 -3.61 -12.48 11.63
C PHE A 168 -4.44 -13.60 10.98
N PRO A 169 -3.90 -14.82 10.78
CA PRO A 169 -4.65 -15.93 10.20
C PRO A 169 -5.97 -16.14 10.95
N LEU A 170 -7.05 -16.01 10.19
CA LEU A 170 -8.42 -16.01 10.71
C LEU A 170 -8.77 -17.37 11.30
N THR A 171 -9.43 -17.35 12.47
CA THR A 171 -10.14 -18.53 12.94
C THR A 171 -11.38 -18.77 12.06
N PRO A 172 -11.96 -19.98 12.02
CA PRO A 172 -13.20 -20.22 11.30
C PRO A 172 -14.32 -19.24 11.67
N SER A 173 -14.39 -18.78 12.93
CA SER A 173 -15.35 -17.78 13.40
C SER A 173 -15.08 -16.36 12.88
N ASP A 174 -13.84 -16.02 12.54
CA ASP A 174 -13.50 -14.70 12.00
C ASP A 174 -13.81 -14.58 10.51
N MET A 175 -14.08 -15.70 9.84
CA MET A 175 -14.33 -15.74 8.40
C MET A 175 -15.61 -15.00 7.97
N ASP A 176 -16.59 -14.89 8.87
CA ASP A 176 -17.82 -14.14 8.63
C ASP A 176 -17.63 -12.62 8.82
N SER A 177 -16.45 -12.19 9.27
CA SER A 177 -16.15 -10.77 9.43
C SER A 177 -15.98 -10.05 8.10
N ILE A 178 -16.93 -9.17 7.78
CA ILE A 178 -16.90 -8.29 6.59
C ILE A 178 -15.57 -7.56 6.47
N ARG A 179 -15.00 -7.10 7.60
CA ARG A 179 -13.72 -6.37 7.62
C ARG A 179 -12.58 -7.28 7.15
N GLN A 180 -12.55 -8.51 7.62
CA GLN A 180 -11.47 -9.44 7.30
C GLN A 180 -11.53 -9.91 5.86
N MET A 181 -12.74 -10.23 5.37
CA MET A 181 -12.95 -10.55 3.95
C MET A 181 -12.58 -9.41 3.02
N ARG A 182 -12.76 -8.15 3.45
CA ARG A 182 -12.30 -6.98 2.69
C ARG A 182 -10.77 -6.90 2.63
N ILE A 183 -10.09 -7.10 3.76
CA ILE A 183 -8.62 -7.09 3.82
C ILE A 183 -8.05 -8.22 2.96
N ALA A 184 -8.65 -9.41 3.00
CA ALA A 184 -8.28 -10.54 2.16
C ALA A 184 -8.37 -10.20 0.66
N ARG A 185 -9.48 -9.59 0.22
CA ARG A 185 -9.66 -9.11 -1.16
C ARG A 185 -8.63 -8.06 -1.57
N MET A 186 -8.33 -7.10 -0.70
CA MET A 186 -7.30 -6.09 -0.94
C MET A 186 -5.93 -6.73 -1.15
N LEU A 187 -5.54 -7.68 -0.28
CA LEU A 187 -4.27 -8.38 -0.41
C LEU A 187 -4.23 -9.21 -1.71
N ALA A 188 -5.27 -9.98 -2.00
CA ALA A 188 -5.37 -10.78 -3.21
C ALA A 188 -5.25 -9.91 -4.48
N SER A 189 -5.91 -8.75 -4.50
CA SER A 189 -5.79 -7.78 -5.58
C SER A 189 -4.36 -7.28 -5.76
N ASN A 190 -3.68 -6.91 -4.68
CA ASN A 190 -2.31 -6.41 -4.76
C ASN A 190 -1.32 -7.48 -5.21
N ILE A 191 -1.50 -8.73 -4.77
CA ILE A 191 -0.74 -9.87 -5.28
C ILE A 191 -1.02 -10.11 -6.77
N SER A 192 -2.28 -9.96 -7.19
CA SER A 192 -2.66 -10.04 -8.61
C SER A 192 -1.91 -9.00 -9.46
N SER A 193 -1.84 -7.74 -8.99
CA SER A 193 -1.09 -6.67 -9.68
C SER A 193 0.42 -6.91 -9.69
N LEU A 194 0.99 -7.52 -8.64
CA LEU A 194 2.38 -7.98 -8.65
C LEU A 194 2.61 -9.00 -9.77
N PHE A 195 1.71 -9.96 -9.94
CA PHE A 195 1.84 -10.97 -11.01
C PHE A 195 1.65 -10.41 -12.42
N GLU A 196 0.80 -9.40 -12.60
CA GLU A 196 0.73 -8.62 -13.85
C GLU A 196 2.07 -7.95 -14.14
N GLY A 197 2.62 -7.26 -13.15
CA GLY A 197 3.90 -6.57 -13.26
C GLY A 197 5.07 -7.48 -13.65
N LEU A 198 5.04 -8.71 -13.16
CA LEU A 198 6.05 -9.72 -13.46
C LEU A 198 5.75 -10.52 -14.73
N ASN A 199 4.58 -10.31 -15.36
CA ASN A 199 4.08 -11.08 -16.50
C ASN A 199 4.13 -12.60 -16.23
N VAL A 200 3.61 -13.02 -15.07
CA VAL A 200 3.54 -14.42 -14.64
C VAL A 200 2.09 -14.89 -14.52
N ARG A 201 1.83 -16.14 -14.93
CA ARG A 201 0.66 -16.90 -14.49
C ARG A 201 1.01 -17.74 -13.27
N GLU A 202 0.10 -17.72 -12.31
CA GLU A 202 0.27 -18.31 -10.99
C GLU A 202 -0.45 -19.67 -10.85
N ASP A 203 0.26 -20.67 -10.32
CA ASP A 203 -0.33 -21.86 -9.71
C ASP A 203 -0.38 -21.66 -8.19
N CYS A 204 -1.59 -21.61 -7.63
CA CYS A 204 -1.79 -21.30 -6.21
C CYS A 204 -1.91 -22.57 -5.36
N TYR A 205 -1.07 -22.66 -4.35
CA TYR A 205 -1.11 -23.66 -3.28
C TYR A 205 -1.35 -22.96 -1.95
N ALA A 206 -2.17 -23.55 -1.08
CA ALA A 206 -2.52 -22.94 0.19
C ALA A 206 -2.47 -23.96 1.33
N VAL A 207 -1.84 -23.58 2.44
CA VAL A 207 -1.73 -24.36 3.66
C VAL A 207 -2.30 -23.52 4.80
N GLY A 208 -3.53 -23.87 5.21
CA GLY A 208 -4.28 -23.18 6.26
C GLY A 208 -5.63 -22.62 5.78
N PRO A 209 -6.60 -22.39 6.68
CA PRO A 209 -7.92 -21.84 6.32
C PRO A 209 -7.84 -20.44 5.69
N PHE A 210 -7.04 -19.53 6.24
CA PHE A 210 -6.98 -18.16 5.75
C PHE A 210 -6.25 -18.07 4.40
N SER A 211 -5.17 -18.83 4.26
CA SER A 211 -4.44 -18.99 2.99
C SER A 211 -5.35 -19.48 1.86
N ARG A 212 -6.29 -20.40 2.15
CA ARG A 212 -7.28 -20.87 1.16
C ARG A 212 -8.23 -19.76 0.72
N VAL A 213 -8.58 -18.85 1.63
CA VAL A 213 -9.42 -17.69 1.32
C VAL A 213 -8.68 -16.74 0.39
N ILE A 214 -7.44 -16.36 0.72
CA ILE A 214 -6.62 -15.50 -0.15
C ILE A 214 -6.44 -16.13 -1.54
N ALA A 215 -6.13 -17.43 -1.60
CA ALA A 215 -5.99 -18.15 -2.86
C ALA A 215 -7.29 -18.19 -3.66
N SER A 216 -8.45 -18.36 -2.99
CA SER A 216 -9.77 -18.35 -3.63
C SER A 216 -10.11 -16.96 -4.18
N GLU A 217 -9.93 -15.91 -3.39
CA GLU A 217 -10.14 -14.52 -3.82
C GLU A 217 -9.28 -14.19 -5.04
N LEU A 218 -7.98 -14.49 -4.98
CA LEU A 218 -7.05 -14.30 -6.10
C LEU A 218 -7.48 -15.11 -7.34
N ALA A 219 -7.91 -16.36 -7.16
CA ALA A 219 -8.34 -17.20 -8.27
C ALA A 219 -9.63 -16.72 -8.96
N ASN A 220 -10.46 -15.95 -8.26
CA ASN A 220 -11.72 -15.44 -8.79
C ASN A 220 -11.59 -14.09 -9.50
N LEU A 221 -10.50 -13.36 -9.29
CA LEU A 221 -10.24 -12.09 -9.98
C LEU A 221 -10.21 -12.26 -11.51
N ASN A 222 -10.90 -11.36 -12.22
CA ASN A 222 -10.90 -11.34 -13.69
C ASN A 222 -9.49 -11.13 -14.27
N SER A 223 -8.69 -10.29 -13.62
CA SER A 223 -7.28 -10.11 -13.94
C SER A 223 -6.49 -11.42 -13.89
N ALA A 224 -6.67 -12.22 -12.85
CA ALA A 224 -6.03 -13.52 -12.70
C ALA A 224 -6.49 -14.53 -13.76
N LYS A 225 -7.80 -14.59 -14.02
CA LYS A 225 -8.37 -15.44 -15.08
C LYS A 225 -7.81 -15.12 -16.47
N ASN A 226 -7.62 -13.83 -16.76
CA ASN A 226 -7.04 -13.37 -18.02
C ASN A 226 -5.54 -13.69 -18.11
N ARG A 227 -4.76 -13.38 -17.06
CA ARG A 227 -3.32 -13.71 -17.01
C ARG A 227 -3.01 -15.18 -17.23
N ARG A 228 -3.83 -16.11 -16.70
CA ARG A 228 -3.64 -17.55 -16.93
C ARG A 228 -3.59 -17.94 -18.41
N LYS A 229 -4.27 -17.16 -19.27
CA LYS A 229 -4.33 -17.38 -20.72
C LYS A 229 -3.21 -16.64 -21.46
N THR A 230 -2.79 -15.48 -20.98
CA THR A 230 -1.95 -14.53 -21.75
C THR A 230 -0.51 -14.41 -21.27
N ALA A 231 -0.22 -14.68 -19.99
CA ALA A 231 1.11 -14.49 -19.43
C ALA A 231 2.10 -15.55 -19.94
N ALA A 232 3.31 -15.10 -20.31
CA ALA A 232 4.34 -15.96 -20.89
C ALA A 232 5.05 -16.83 -19.84
N ASN A 233 5.28 -16.28 -18.65
CA ASN A 233 6.03 -16.95 -17.60
C ASN A 233 5.10 -17.65 -16.62
N LYS A 234 5.61 -18.70 -15.94
CA LYS A 234 4.88 -19.44 -14.93
C LYS A 234 5.55 -19.28 -13.56
N ALA A 235 4.75 -19.12 -12.51
CA ALA A 235 5.19 -19.13 -11.12
C ALA A 235 4.28 -20.02 -10.27
N SER A 236 4.83 -20.66 -9.25
CA SER A 236 4.06 -21.34 -8.21
C SER A 236 4.11 -20.50 -6.95
N ILE A 237 2.95 -20.22 -6.35
CA ILE A 237 2.84 -19.49 -5.09
C ILE A 237 2.30 -20.41 -4.01
N LEU A 238 2.96 -20.39 -2.85
CA LEU A 238 2.54 -21.11 -1.66
C LEU A 238 2.11 -20.10 -0.60
N PHE A 239 0.82 -20.08 -0.29
CA PHE A 239 0.25 -19.35 0.84
C PHE A 239 0.31 -20.23 2.09
N VAL A 240 0.88 -19.72 3.18
CA VAL A 240 1.01 -20.45 4.44
C VAL A 240 0.50 -19.59 5.59
N ASP A 241 -0.44 -20.12 6.36
CA ASP A 241 -0.93 -19.46 7.57
C ASP A 241 0.12 -19.52 8.67
N ARG A 242 0.51 -18.35 9.20
CA ARG A 242 1.43 -18.26 10.35
C ARG A 242 0.93 -19.04 11.57
N SER A 243 -0.38 -19.20 11.74
CA SER A 243 -0.99 -19.94 12.86
C SER A 243 -0.65 -21.43 12.88
N LEU A 244 -0.16 -21.99 11.76
CA LEU A 244 0.31 -23.37 11.68
C LEU A 244 1.66 -23.59 12.37
N ASP A 245 2.41 -22.52 12.59
CA ASP A 245 3.64 -22.54 13.36
C ASP A 245 3.70 -21.29 14.24
N MET A 246 3.26 -21.39 15.49
CA MET A 246 3.45 -20.31 16.46
C MET A 246 4.74 -20.47 17.26
N VAL A 247 5.37 -21.64 17.19
CA VAL A 247 6.57 -21.95 17.97
C VAL A 247 7.77 -21.19 17.43
N GLY A 248 7.95 -21.16 16.10
CA GLY A 248 9.03 -20.42 15.45
C GLY A 248 9.17 -18.97 15.94
N PRO A 249 8.14 -18.10 15.79
CA PRO A 249 8.22 -16.69 16.17
C PRO A 249 8.19 -16.45 17.69
N CYS A 250 7.74 -17.42 18.49
CA CYS A 250 7.75 -17.32 19.96
C CYS A 250 8.98 -17.95 20.60
N GLY A 251 9.86 -18.57 19.81
CA GLY A 251 11.12 -19.10 20.30
C GLY A 251 12.06 -17.99 20.74
N HIS A 252 12.86 -18.26 21.77
CA HIS A 252 13.99 -17.39 22.13
C HIS A 252 15.26 -17.72 21.32
N GLN A 253 15.15 -18.64 20.36
CA GLN A 253 16.24 -19.03 19.48
C GLN A 253 16.45 -17.91 18.45
N THR A 254 17.58 -17.22 18.56
CA THR A 254 17.95 -16.17 17.63
C THR A 254 18.93 -16.70 16.59
N ASP A 255 18.38 -17.33 15.55
CA ASP A 255 19.15 -18.07 14.55
C ASP A 255 19.83 -17.17 13.51
N SER A 256 19.42 -15.89 13.42
CA SER A 256 20.00 -14.93 12.49
C SER A 256 20.31 -13.58 13.14
N LEU A 257 21.21 -12.81 12.51
CA LEU A 257 21.49 -11.44 12.93
C LEU A 257 20.24 -10.55 12.84
N ALA A 258 19.43 -10.73 11.79
CA ALA A 258 18.18 -9.99 11.62
C ALA A 258 17.22 -10.25 12.78
N ASP A 259 17.12 -11.50 13.23
CA ASP A 259 16.29 -11.88 14.36
C ASP A 259 16.77 -11.22 15.66
N LYS A 260 18.07 -11.25 15.93
CA LYS A 260 18.66 -10.52 17.08
C LYS A 260 18.35 -9.03 17.04
N VAL A 261 18.48 -8.41 15.87
CA VAL A 261 18.19 -6.98 15.67
C VAL A 261 16.71 -6.67 15.95
N ILE A 262 15.80 -7.45 15.38
CA ILE A 262 14.35 -7.25 15.51
C ILE A 262 13.87 -7.52 16.95
N THR A 263 14.43 -8.52 17.63
CA THR A 263 14.04 -8.87 19.00
C THR A 263 14.61 -7.91 20.05
N LEU A 264 15.85 -7.43 19.87
CA LEU A 264 16.54 -6.63 20.88
C LEU A 264 16.25 -5.13 20.79
N LEU A 265 15.95 -4.62 19.60
CA LEU A 265 15.76 -3.19 19.37
C LEU A 265 14.28 -2.80 19.38
N PRO A 266 13.94 -1.62 19.94
CA PRO A 266 12.57 -1.12 19.91
C PRO A 266 12.14 -0.81 18.49
N ARG A 267 10.85 -0.97 18.17
CA ARG A 267 10.29 -0.63 16.85
C ARG A 267 10.56 0.83 16.49
N LEU A 268 10.86 1.09 15.23
CA LEU A 268 10.93 2.46 14.73
C LEU A 268 9.51 3.05 14.73
N GLN A 269 9.36 4.28 15.22
CA GLN A 269 8.03 4.91 15.31
C GLN A 269 7.37 4.96 13.93
N GLY A 270 6.08 4.60 13.89
CA GLY A 270 5.30 4.54 12.65
C GLY A 270 5.64 3.35 11.72
N HIS A 271 6.60 2.49 12.09
CA HIS A 271 6.99 1.33 11.30
C HIS A 271 6.51 0.03 11.94
N THR A 272 6.13 -0.92 11.10
CA THR A 272 5.71 -2.27 11.48
C THR A 272 6.84 -3.28 11.30
N VAL A 273 7.80 -2.99 10.41
CA VAL A 273 8.89 -3.89 10.03
C VAL A 273 10.23 -3.44 10.60
N ASP A 274 10.49 -2.14 10.65
CA ASP A 274 11.79 -1.57 11.02
C ASP A 274 11.98 -1.39 12.54
N VAL A 275 13.23 -1.19 12.96
CA VAL A 275 13.63 -0.96 14.35
C VAL A 275 14.40 0.35 14.51
N SER A 276 14.33 0.93 15.69
CA SER A 276 15.05 2.14 16.05
C SER A 276 16.40 1.80 16.70
N ILE A 277 17.43 2.53 16.26
CA ILE A 277 18.79 2.39 16.79
C ILE A 277 19.13 3.68 17.54
N ASN A 278 19.56 3.55 18.80
CA ASN A 278 20.07 4.68 19.55
C ASN A 278 21.50 5.00 19.08
N MET A 279 21.62 6.05 18.26
CA MET A 279 22.90 6.49 17.70
C MET A 279 23.71 7.39 18.66
N THR A 280 23.23 7.67 19.87
CA THR A 280 23.87 8.63 20.80
C THR A 280 25.30 8.23 21.15
N SER A 281 25.61 6.93 21.22
CA SER A 281 26.97 6.44 21.49
C SER A 281 27.95 6.63 20.32
N LEU A 282 27.44 6.80 19.09
CA LEU A 282 28.23 7.02 17.87
C LEU A 282 28.45 8.51 17.58
N LEU A 283 27.66 9.38 18.21
CA LEU A 283 27.86 10.81 18.16
C LEU A 283 28.85 11.19 19.27
N SER A 284 29.99 11.79 18.89
CA SER A 284 30.84 12.45 19.89
C SER A 284 29.97 13.46 20.64
N LYS A 285 30.04 13.49 21.98
CA LYS A 285 29.59 14.68 22.72
C LYS A 285 30.36 15.84 22.10
N GLY A 286 29.66 16.72 21.39
CA GLY A 286 30.29 17.84 20.70
C GLY A 286 31.24 18.55 21.67
N ALA A 287 32.50 18.70 21.24
CA ALA A 287 33.42 19.64 21.85
C ALA A 287 33.01 21.08 21.48
#